data_AF-A0A356HWA4-F1
#
_entry.id   AF-A0A356HWA4-F1
#
_cell.length_a   1.000
_cell.length_b   1.000
_cell.length_c   1.000
_cell.angle_alpha   90.00
_cell.angle_beta   90.00
_cell.angle_gamma   90.00
#
_symmetry.space_group_name_H-M   'P 1'
#
loop_
_entity.id
_entity.type
_entity.pdbx_description
1 polymer ?
#
loop_
_entity_poly.entity_id
_entity_poly.type
_entity_poly.pdbx_seq_one_letter_code
_entity_poly.pdbx_strand_id
1 'polypeptide(L)' 'MSCIACSLCVKDCPVEGGIEIIDNLAVVNYDKCPQDTDAPIKRCPTKCILYDEEEKITKEFYYSTLKKTAA' A
#
# COMPACT_ATOMS: atom_id res chain seq x y z
N MET A 1 -8.07 -5.94 4.77
CA MET A 1 -7.81 -4.82 5.70
C MET A 1 -7.38 -3.62 4.85
N SER A 2 -7.93 -2.41 5.05
CA SER A 2 -7.83 -1.29 4.08
C SER A 2 -7.09 -0.06 4.62
N CYS A 3 -6.68 0.84 3.73
CA CYS A 3 -6.15 2.16 4.09
C CYS A 3 -7.24 3.04 4.71
N ILE A 4 -6.88 3.84 5.70
CA ILE A 4 -7.78 4.78 6.40
C ILE A 4 -7.27 6.23 6.35
N ALA A 5 -6.37 6.55 5.42
CA ALA A 5 -5.78 7.89 5.26
C ALA A 5 -5.13 8.49 6.53
N CYS A 6 -4.66 7.66 7.47
CA CYS A 6 -4.10 8.12 8.75
C CYS A 6 -2.80 8.93 8.61
N SER A 7 -2.17 8.96 7.42
CA SER A 7 -0.95 9.72 7.11
C SER A 7 0.28 9.37 7.97
N LEU A 8 0.22 8.29 8.75
CA LEU A 8 1.33 7.85 9.60
C LEU A 8 2.48 7.29 8.76
N CYS A 9 2.16 6.57 7.70
CA CYS A 9 3.15 6.05 6.75
C CYS A 9 3.96 7.16 6.07
N VAL A 10 3.36 8.33 5.81
CA VAL A 10 4.04 9.50 5.24
C VAL A 10 5.07 10.07 6.22
N LYS A 11 4.75 10.13 7.51
CA LYS A 11 5.65 10.66 8.55
C LYS A 11 6.84 9.76 8.84
N ASP A 12 6.66 8.45 8.72
CA ASP A 12 7.71 7.48 8.98
C ASP A 12 8.56 7.16 7.75
N CYS A 13 8.13 7.60 6.57
CA CYS A 13 8.93 7.45 5.36
C CYS A 13 10.15 8.38 5.48
N PRO A 14 11.39 7.85 5.41
CA PRO A 14 12.59 8.67 5.52
C PRO A 14 12.82 9.57 4.29
N VAL A 15 12.09 9.32 3.19
CA VAL A 15 12.16 10.12 1.96
C VAL A 15 10.90 10.94 1.81
N GLU A 16 11.06 12.26 1.72
CA GLU A 16 9.95 13.16 1.44
C GLU A 16 9.37 12.89 0.05
N GLY A 17 8.05 12.66 -0.01
CA GLY A 17 7.35 12.29 -1.25
C GLY A 17 7.50 10.82 -1.65
N GLY A 18 8.01 9.95 -0.77
CA GLY A 18 8.00 8.50 -0.98
C GLY A 18 6.61 7.89 -0.82
N ILE A 19 5.80 8.42 0.10
CA ILE A 19 4.39 8.04 0.30
C ILE A 19 3.56 9.31 0.39
N GLU A 20 2.49 9.39 -0.39
CA GLU A 20 1.56 10.51 -0.40
C GLU A 20 0.13 10.00 -0.19
N ILE A 21 -0.74 10.82 0.42
CA ILE A 21 -2.16 10.49 0.52
C ILE A 21 -2.90 11.22 -0.59
N ILE A 22 -3.47 10.47 -1.54
CA ILE A 22 -4.27 10.99 -2.64
C ILE A 22 -5.66 10.35 -2.54
N ASP A 23 -6.72 11.16 -2.52
CA ASP A 23 -8.11 10.68 -2.44
C ASP A 23 -8.41 9.70 -1.29
N ASN A 24 -7.84 9.98 -0.11
CA ASN A 24 -7.92 9.11 1.08
C ASN A 24 -7.22 7.75 0.95
N LEU A 25 -6.37 7.57 -0.06
CA LEU A 25 -5.56 6.38 -0.27
C LEU A 25 -4.09 6.73 -0.19
N ALA A 26 -3.32 5.90 0.53
CA ALA A 26 -1.86 6.01 0.54
C ALA A 26 -1.30 5.48 -0.79
N VAL A 27 -0.70 6.38 -1.57
CA VAL A 27 -0.01 6.09 -2.82
C VAL A 27 1.49 6.12 -2.55
N VAL A 28 2.16 5.01 -2.86
CA VAL A 28 3.62 4.90 -2.70
C VAL A 28 4.29 5.22 -4.03
N ASN A 29 5.24 6.15 -4.01
CA ASN A 29 6.08 6.46 -5.15
C ASN A 29 7.33 5.57 -5.13
N TYR A 30 7.31 4.51 -5.93
CA TYR A 30 8.39 3.51 -6.00
C TYR A 30 9.71 4.05 -6.57
N ASP A 31 9.71 5.20 -7.26
CA ASP A 31 10.93 5.84 -7.76
C ASP A 31 11.69 6.58 -6.65
N LYS A 32 10.97 6.97 -5.58
CA LYS A 32 11.50 7.80 -4.50
C LYS A 32 11.59 7.06 -3.17
N CYS A 33 10.71 6.10 -2.92
CA CYS A 33 10.66 5.37 -1.67
C CYS A 33 11.69 4.21 -1.68
N PRO A 34 12.77 4.25 -0.88
CA PRO A 34 13.64 3.10 -0.71
C PRO A 34 12.81 1.98 -0.08
N GLN A 35 12.67 0.87 -0.81
CA GLN A 35 11.85 -0.28 -0.43
C GLN A 35 12.40 -1.02 0.80
N ASP A 36 13.58 -0.63 1.29
CA ASP A 36 14.31 -1.26 2.41
C ASP A 36 13.80 -0.87 3.81
N THR A 37 12.70 -0.12 3.92
CA THR A 37 12.26 0.42 5.21
C THR A 37 10.91 -0.15 5.64
N ASP A 38 10.95 -1.06 6.64
CA ASP A 38 9.74 -1.65 7.27
C ASP A 38 8.93 -0.65 8.11
N ALA A 39 9.42 0.58 8.32
CA ALA A 39 8.84 1.53 9.26
C ALA A 39 7.38 1.89 8.94
N PRO A 40 7.01 2.22 7.68
CA PRO A 40 5.63 2.54 7.31
C PRO A 40 4.69 1.34 7.46
N ILE A 41 5.20 0.12 7.24
CA ILE A 41 4.45 -1.14 7.34
C ILE A 41 4.10 -1.42 8.81
N LYS A 42 5.11 -1.35 9.69
CA LYS A 42 4.95 -1.63 11.13
C LYS A 42 4.06 -0.61 11.83
N ARG A 43 4.10 0.67 11.42
CA ARG A 43 3.26 1.71 12.00
C ARG A 43 1.81 1.65 11.52
N CYS A 44 1.56 1.11 10.32
CA CYS A 44 0.22 1.09 9.76
C CYS A 44 -0.74 0.30 10.68
N PRO A 45 -1.72 0.97 11.35
CA PRO A 45 -2.61 0.31 12.30
C PRO A 45 -3.50 -0.73 11.60
N THR A 46 -3.73 -0.53 10.30
CA THR A 46 -4.49 -1.44 9.47
C THR A 46 -3.61 -2.43 8.71
N LYS A 47 -2.28 -2.37 8.82
CA LYS A 47 -1.36 -3.29 8.10
C LYS A 47 -1.74 -3.48 6.62
N CYS A 48 -2.23 -2.42 5.98
CA CYS A 48 -2.71 -2.46 4.59
C CYS A 48 -1.58 -2.26 3.56
N ILE A 49 -0.37 -1.91 4.03
CA ILE A 49 0.83 -1.78 3.22
C ILE A 49 1.52 -3.14 3.28
N LEU A 50 1.66 -3.82 2.14
CA LEU A 50 2.31 -5.12 2.04
C LEU A 50 3.56 -4.95 1.18
N TYR A 51 4.71 -5.31 1.75
CA TYR A 51 5.95 -5.57 1.02
C TYR A 51 6.30 -7.02 1.32
N ASP A 52 6.77 -7.73 0.31
CA ASP A 52 7.03 -9.18 0.27
C ASP A 52 5.82 -10.07 -0.11
N GLU A 53 6.02 -10.74 -1.24
CA GLU A 53 5.16 -11.71 -1.95
C GLU A 53 3.79 -11.21 -2.45
N GLU A 54 3.81 -10.29 -3.40
CA GLU A 54 2.95 -10.48 -4.58
C GLU A 54 3.38 -11.78 -5.26
N GLU A 55 2.85 -12.92 -4.80
CA GLU A 55 2.84 -14.13 -5.60
C GLU A 55 1.93 -13.85 -6.81
N LYS A 56 2.51 -13.22 -7.84
CA LYS A 56 1.98 -13.07 -9.21
C LYS A 56 0.46 -12.99 -9.30
N ILE A 57 -0.16 -12.00 -8.65
CA ILE A 57 -1.56 -11.68 -8.96
C ILE A 57 -1.57 -11.08 -10.36
N THR A 58 -1.81 -11.92 -11.36
CA THR A 58 -2.05 -11.43 -12.72
C THR A 58 -3.30 -10.57 -12.70
N LYS A 59 -3.34 -9.53 -13.56
CA LYS A 59 -4.54 -8.67 -13.71
C LYS A 59 -5.81 -9.52 -13.89
N GLU A 60 -5.70 -10.66 -14.57
CA GLU A 60 -6.77 -11.64 -14.76
C GLU A 60 -7.28 -12.25 -13.45
N PHE A 61 -6.39 -12.55 -12.50
CA PHE A 61 -6.79 -13.11 -11.20
C PHE A 61 -7.48 -12.06 -10.30
N TYR A 62 -7.02 -10.80 -10.34
CA TYR A 62 -7.67 -9.68 -9.63
C TYR A 62 -9.10 -9.44 -10.13
N TYR A 63 -9.31 -9.34 -11.45
CA TYR A 63 -10.66 -9.13 -12.02
C TYR A 63 -11.56 -10.35 -11.91
N SER A 64 -11.02 -11.58 -11.88
CA SER A 64 -11.83 -12.78 -11.67
C SER A 64 -12.34 -12.91 -10.23
N THR A 65 -11.58 -12.41 -9.25
CA THR A 65 -11.99 -12.35 -7.85
C THR A 65 -13.08 -11.28 -7.64
N LEU A 66 -12.96 -10.11 -8.29
CA LEU A 66 -13.99 -9.06 -8.26
C LEU A 66 -15.34 -9.49 -8.87
N LYS A 67 -15.33 -10.36 -9.90
CA LYS A 67 -16.57 -10.87 -10.50
C LYS A 67 -17.32 -11.90 -9.64
N LYS A 68 -16.64 -12.58 -8.71
CA LYS A 68 -17.28 -13.62 -7.86
C LYS A 68 -18.01 -13.06 -6.63
N THR A 69 -17.74 -11.84 -6.23
CA THR A 69 -18.38 -11.17 -5.08
C THR A 69 -19.57 -10.29 -5.47
N ALA A 70 -19.93 -10.21 -6.75
CA ALA A 70 -21.04 -9.43 -7.29
C ALA A 70 -22.24 -10.30 -7.75
N ALA A 71 -22.44 -11.48 -7.14
CA ALA A 71 -23.59 -12.36 -7.34
C ALA A 71 -24.26 -12.68 -6.01
#